data_AF-A0A923C165-F1
#
_entry.id   AF-A0A923C165-F1
#
_cell.length_a   1.000
_cell.length_b   1.000
_cell.length_c   1.000
_cell.angle_alpha   90.00
_cell.angle_beta   90.00
_cell.angle_gamma   90.00
#
_symmetry.space_group_name_H-M   'P 1'
#
loop_
_entity.id
_entity.type
_entity.pdbx_description
1 polymer ?
#
loop_
_entity_poly.entity_id
_entity_poly.type
_entity_poly.pdbx_seq_one_letter_code
_entity_poly.pdbx_strand_id
1 'polypeptide(L)'
;MSGMASMASGSPAKVLKTGVGIDNVAMAPVFRLNEPGLGLENVPHRALTYTQLRSLEPNPDPRSPERELEIRLTGNMERYMWSFDGVKLSAVEGPIIFHEGERLRVTLVNDTMMTHPIHLHGMFFDLVVDESAFKPRKHTVIVKPAEKLSFDVTADHVGDWAFHCHLLFHMHAGMMQVVSVMPRDPGAATSAGHQGHEGHDMMPAEAEEQPDVHGGHN
;
A
#
# COMPACT_ATOMS: atom_id res chain seq x y z
N MET A 1 -1.95 -16.68 -31.24
CA MET A 1 -3.00 -16.87 -30.21
C MET A 1 -2.79 -15.79 -29.17
N SER A 2 -3.81 -14.96 -28.95
CA SER A 2 -3.72 -13.73 -28.15
C SER A 2 -3.65 -14.06 -26.66
N GLY A 3 -2.61 -13.60 -25.97
CA GLY A 3 -2.51 -13.67 -24.52
C GLY A 3 -3.50 -12.70 -23.88
N MET A 4 -4.47 -13.24 -23.14
CA MET A 4 -5.28 -12.45 -22.22
C MET A 4 -4.37 -11.94 -21.11
N ALA A 5 -4.20 -10.62 -21.05
CA ALA A 5 -3.62 -9.94 -19.91
C ALA A 5 -4.47 -10.24 -18.67
N SER A 6 -3.84 -10.85 -17.67
CA SER A 6 -4.44 -11.10 -16.37
C SER A 6 -4.85 -9.77 -15.74
N MET A 7 -6.16 -9.52 -15.65
CA MET A 7 -6.71 -8.48 -14.79
C MET A 7 -6.27 -8.80 -13.37
N ALA A 8 -5.38 -7.99 -12.79
CA ALA A 8 -4.97 -8.13 -11.40
C ALA A 8 -6.23 -8.16 -10.51
N SER A 9 -6.36 -9.20 -9.70
CA SER A 9 -7.44 -9.33 -8.74
C SER A 9 -7.31 -8.20 -7.72
N GLY A 10 -8.13 -7.16 -7.85
CA GLY A 10 -8.19 -6.11 -6.85
C GLY A 10 -8.61 -6.71 -5.51
N SER A 11 -7.92 -6.32 -4.44
CA SER A 11 -8.36 -6.59 -3.08
C SER A 11 -9.84 -6.20 -2.91
N PRO A 12 -10.65 -6.96 -2.16
CA PRO A 12 -12.03 -6.60 -1.92
C PRO A 12 -12.10 -5.20 -1.30
N ALA A 13 -13.01 -4.36 -1.80
CA ALA A 13 -13.14 -2.98 -1.36
C ALA A 13 -13.32 -2.91 0.16
N LYS A 14 -12.59 -2.00 0.82
CA LYS A 14 -12.66 -1.83 2.27
C LYS A 14 -14.08 -1.37 2.65
N VAL A 15 -14.73 -2.12 3.53
CA VAL A 15 -16.06 -1.76 4.04
C VAL A 15 -15.92 -0.62 5.05
N LEU A 16 -16.45 0.55 4.73
CA LEU A 16 -16.48 1.71 5.64
C LEU A 16 -17.64 1.60 6.62
N LYS A 17 -17.36 1.85 7.91
CA LYS A 17 -18.42 2.07 8.89
C LYS A 17 -18.95 3.50 8.73
N THR A 18 -20.10 3.63 8.09
CA THR A 18 -20.78 4.92 7.89
C THR A 18 -21.21 5.53 9.21
N GLY A 19 -21.08 6.84 9.34
CA GLY A 19 -21.45 7.61 10.54
C GLY A 19 -21.51 9.10 10.23
N VAL A 20 -21.64 9.95 11.26
CA VAL A 20 -21.82 11.40 11.07
C VAL A 20 -20.72 12.10 10.28
N GLY A 21 -19.52 11.52 10.22
CA GLY A 21 -18.38 12.04 9.48
C GLY A 21 -18.28 11.60 8.02
N ILE A 22 -19.25 10.80 7.53
CA ILE A 22 -19.29 10.28 6.15
C ILE A 22 -20.69 10.57 5.59
N ASP A 23 -20.79 11.51 4.65
CA ASP A 23 -22.04 11.84 3.96
C ASP A 23 -22.27 11.01 2.69
N ASN A 24 -21.20 10.49 2.09
CA ASN A 24 -21.24 9.75 0.84
C ASN A 24 -20.18 8.64 0.80
N VAL A 25 -20.45 7.61 -0.01
CA VAL A 25 -19.51 6.52 -0.34
C VAL A 25 -19.59 6.26 -1.84
N ALA A 26 -18.44 6.28 -2.52
CA ALA A 26 -18.38 5.96 -3.95
C ALA A 26 -18.64 4.46 -4.15
N MET A 27 -19.79 4.14 -4.76
CA MET A 27 -20.21 2.74 -5.00
C MET A 27 -19.38 2.03 -6.08
N ALA A 28 -18.89 2.78 -7.07
CA ALA A 28 -18.09 2.26 -8.18
C ALA A 28 -16.97 3.23 -8.53
N PRO A 29 -15.95 3.39 -7.66
CA PRO A 29 -14.85 4.30 -7.93
C PRO A 29 -14.00 3.78 -9.09
N VAL A 30 -13.60 4.70 -9.98
CA VAL A 30 -12.90 4.36 -11.23
C VAL A 30 -11.54 5.06 -11.33
N PHE A 31 -10.62 4.45 -12.07
CA PHE A 31 -9.35 5.09 -12.41
C PHE A 31 -9.59 6.13 -13.50
N ARG A 32 -9.24 7.40 -13.26
CA ARG A 32 -9.47 8.50 -14.19
C ARG A 32 -8.20 9.30 -14.48
N LEU A 33 -7.04 8.64 -14.37
CA LEU A 33 -5.71 9.22 -14.62
C LEU A 33 -5.47 9.60 -16.09
N ASN A 34 -6.28 9.06 -17.01
CA ASN A 34 -6.28 9.35 -18.44
C ASN A 34 -7.16 10.53 -18.83
N GLU A 35 -7.89 11.12 -17.88
CA GLU A 35 -8.74 12.28 -18.10
C GLU A 35 -8.05 13.56 -17.60
N PRO A 36 -8.38 14.73 -18.17
CA PRO A 36 -7.96 16.02 -17.61
C PRO A 36 -8.42 16.23 -16.16
N GLY A 37 -7.81 17.21 -15.50
CA GLY A 37 -8.32 17.73 -14.24
C GLY A 37 -9.70 18.36 -14.41
N LEU A 38 -10.50 18.38 -13.33
CA LEU A 38 -11.84 18.98 -13.38
C LEU A 38 -11.78 20.44 -13.83
N GLY A 39 -12.65 20.81 -14.77
CA GLY A 39 -12.70 22.15 -15.36
C GLY A 39 -11.71 22.37 -16.51
N LEU A 40 -10.90 21.36 -16.87
CA LEU A 40 -9.96 21.40 -17.99
C LEU A 40 -10.43 20.57 -19.20
N GLU A 41 -11.67 20.11 -19.22
CA GLU A 41 -12.19 19.22 -20.27
C GLU A 41 -12.41 19.95 -21.60
N ASN A 42 -12.77 21.23 -21.55
CA ASN A 42 -13.21 22.02 -22.72
C ASN A 42 -12.32 23.25 -22.99
N VAL A 43 -11.07 23.25 -22.51
CA VAL A 43 -10.14 24.35 -22.75
C VAL A 43 -9.62 24.32 -24.21
N PRO A 44 -9.28 25.48 -24.82
CA PRO A 44 -8.90 25.55 -26.23
C PRO A 44 -7.50 24.96 -26.54
N HIS A 45 -6.72 24.62 -25.50
CA HIS A 45 -5.40 24.04 -25.61
C HIS A 45 -5.39 22.60 -25.08
N ARG A 46 -4.35 21.83 -25.40
CA ARG A 46 -4.20 20.47 -24.87
C ARG A 46 -3.92 20.50 -23.38
N ALA A 47 -4.83 19.94 -22.57
CA ALA A 47 -4.58 19.60 -21.17
C ALA A 47 -3.88 18.22 -21.08
N LEU A 48 -2.73 18.17 -20.39
CA LEU A 48 -2.02 16.91 -20.17
C LEU A 48 -2.65 16.11 -19.02
N THR A 49 -2.64 14.77 -19.15
CA THR A 49 -3.18 13.84 -18.15
C THR A 49 -2.07 13.05 -17.48
N TYR A 50 -2.34 12.42 -16.34
CA TYR A 50 -1.31 11.66 -15.60
C TYR A 50 -0.74 10.50 -16.43
N THR A 51 -1.57 9.81 -17.22
CA THR A 51 -1.11 8.73 -18.11
C THR A 51 -0.16 9.19 -19.23
N GLN A 52 -0.06 10.49 -19.47
CA GLN A 52 0.87 11.08 -20.45
C GLN A 52 2.20 11.51 -19.80
N LEU A 53 2.28 11.49 -18.47
CA LEU A 53 3.50 11.79 -17.74
C LEU A 53 4.34 10.52 -17.61
N ARG A 54 5.66 10.69 -17.61
CA ARG A 54 6.65 9.64 -17.30
C ARG A 54 7.80 10.25 -16.51
N SER A 55 8.44 9.46 -15.66
CA SER A 55 9.72 9.83 -15.08
C SER A 55 10.80 9.87 -16.18
N LEU A 56 11.76 10.79 -16.05
CA LEU A 56 12.89 10.89 -16.98
C LEU A 56 13.85 9.70 -16.82
N GLU A 57 14.08 9.30 -15.58
CA GLU A 57 14.91 8.17 -15.19
C GLU A 57 14.02 7.04 -14.67
N PRO A 58 14.49 5.77 -14.71
CA PRO A 58 13.75 4.67 -14.09
C PRO A 58 13.49 4.95 -12.61
N ASN A 59 12.35 4.52 -12.09
CA ASN A 59 12.01 4.62 -10.67
C ASN A 59 13.12 3.94 -9.84
N PRO A 60 13.61 4.55 -8.74
CA PRO A 60 14.77 4.02 -8.03
C PRO A 60 14.58 2.64 -7.43
N ASP A 61 13.35 2.30 -7.09
CA ASP A 61 12.99 1.00 -6.51
C ASP A 61 12.02 0.28 -7.46
N PRO A 62 12.51 -0.71 -8.23
CA PRO A 62 11.71 -1.44 -9.21
C PRO A 62 10.98 -2.64 -8.62
N ARG A 63 11.08 -2.87 -7.29
CA ARG A 63 10.43 -4.01 -6.64
C ARG A 63 8.90 -3.90 -6.75
N SER A 64 8.24 -5.04 -6.91
CA SER A 64 6.80 -5.12 -6.70
C SER A 64 6.45 -4.78 -5.24
N PRO A 65 5.27 -4.18 -4.98
CA PRO A 65 4.85 -3.89 -3.62
C PRO A 65 4.76 -5.17 -2.78
N GLU A 66 5.31 -5.12 -1.56
CA GLU A 66 5.22 -6.17 -0.55
C GLU A 66 3.84 -6.17 0.12
N ARG A 67 3.21 -5.01 0.23
CA ARG A 67 1.90 -4.81 0.85
C ARG A 67 1.08 -3.76 0.13
N GLU A 68 -0.23 -3.99 0.05
CA GLU A 68 -1.19 -3.02 -0.44
C GLU A 68 -2.01 -2.41 0.70
N LEU A 69 -2.33 -1.13 0.59
CA LEU A 69 -3.17 -0.39 1.53
C LEU A 69 -4.24 0.38 0.77
N GLU A 70 -5.50 0.27 1.19
CA GLU A 70 -6.57 1.15 0.72
C GLU A 70 -6.88 2.19 1.80
N ILE A 71 -6.78 3.47 1.41
CA ILE A 71 -7.14 4.63 2.24
C ILE A 71 -8.27 5.37 1.54
N ARG A 72 -9.37 5.58 2.25
CA ARG A 72 -10.56 6.22 1.70
C ARG A 72 -10.66 7.66 2.17
N LEU A 73 -10.79 8.60 1.23
CA LEU A 73 -10.98 10.01 1.53
C LEU A 73 -12.46 10.21 1.81
N THR A 74 -12.78 10.55 3.05
CA THR A 74 -14.17 10.66 3.53
C THR A 74 -14.44 12.07 4.05
N GLY A 75 -15.71 12.43 4.13
CA GLY A 75 -16.09 13.71 4.71
C GLY A 75 -17.59 13.86 4.88
N ASN A 76 -17.97 14.99 5.44
CA ASN A 76 -19.35 15.45 5.54
C ASN A 76 -19.38 16.95 5.20
N MET A 77 -20.01 17.29 4.08
CA MET A 77 -20.12 18.66 3.58
C MET A 77 -20.92 19.56 4.54
N GLU A 78 -22.04 19.07 5.07
CA GLU A 78 -22.93 19.84 5.96
C GLU A 78 -22.23 20.24 7.26
N ARG A 79 -21.41 19.33 7.80
CA ARG A 79 -20.67 19.54 9.06
C ARG A 79 -19.23 19.98 8.84
N TYR A 80 -18.83 20.15 7.59
CA TYR A 80 -17.47 20.47 7.17
C TYR A 80 -16.41 19.58 7.85
N MET A 81 -16.66 18.26 7.87
CA MET A 81 -15.75 17.27 8.43
C MET A 81 -14.99 16.59 7.30
N TRP A 82 -13.69 16.39 7.50
CA TRP A 82 -12.81 15.77 6.51
C TRP A 82 -11.91 14.75 7.22
N SER A 83 -11.71 13.59 6.62
CA SER A 83 -11.01 12.48 7.28
C SER A 83 -10.46 11.46 6.29
N PHE A 84 -9.61 10.57 6.82
CA PHE A 84 -9.27 9.32 6.16
C PHE A 84 -10.04 8.19 6.83
N ASP A 85 -10.64 7.29 6.05
CA ASP A 85 -11.38 6.12 6.51
C ASP A 85 -12.50 6.41 7.54
N GLY A 86 -13.11 7.59 7.45
CA GLY A 86 -14.15 8.04 8.39
C GLY A 86 -13.62 8.61 9.70
N VAL A 87 -12.32 8.58 9.95
CA VAL A 87 -11.71 8.98 11.23
C VAL A 87 -10.84 10.22 11.05
N LYS A 88 -11.21 11.31 11.74
CA LYS A 88 -10.42 12.55 11.75
C LYS A 88 -9.18 12.37 12.63
N LEU A 89 -8.13 13.17 12.37
CA LEU A 89 -6.88 13.12 13.16
C LEU A 89 -7.09 13.08 14.69
N SER A 90 -8.00 13.91 15.23
CA SER A 90 -8.25 13.97 16.68
C SER A 90 -8.90 12.72 17.27
N ALA A 91 -9.34 11.78 16.44
CA ALA A 91 -9.99 10.54 16.84
C ALA A 91 -9.25 9.28 16.37
N VAL A 92 -8.07 9.42 15.74
CA VAL A 92 -7.28 8.24 15.38
C VAL A 92 -6.58 7.66 16.60
N GLU A 93 -6.58 6.34 16.70
CA GLU A 93 -5.98 5.61 17.82
C GLU A 93 -4.48 5.35 17.60
N GLY A 94 -4.02 5.46 16.35
CA GLY A 94 -2.62 5.26 15.99
C GLY A 94 -2.30 5.74 14.57
N PRO A 95 -1.00 5.81 14.23
CA PRO A 95 -0.55 6.20 12.89
C PRO A 95 -0.75 5.06 11.88
N ILE A 96 -0.65 5.41 10.60
CA ILE A 96 -0.53 4.43 9.52
C ILE A 96 0.90 3.88 9.57
N ILE A 97 1.04 2.57 9.79
CA ILE A 97 2.35 1.94 9.95
C ILE A 97 2.93 1.49 8.62
N PHE A 98 4.11 2.02 8.29
CA PHE A 98 5.02 1.48 7.28
C PHE A 98 6.23 0.88 7.99
N HIS A 99 6.89 -0.09 7.35
CA HIS A 99 8.15 -0.63 7.85
C HIS A 99 9.32 -0.13 7.01
N GLU A 100 10.46 0.13 7.65
CA GLU A 100 11.67 0.59 6.98
C GLU A 100 12.06 -0.33 5.81
N GLY A 101 12.30 0.27 4.63
CA GLY A 101 12.65 -0.41 3.39
C GLY A 101 11.51 -1.17 2.70
N GLU A 102 10.31 -1.18 3.29
CA GLU A 102 9.10 -1.78 2.70
C GLU A 102 8.68 -1.00 1.45
N ARG A 103 8.38 -1.73 0.37
CA ARG A 103 7.71 -1.19 -0.81
C ARG A 103 6.20 -1.40 -0.68
N LEU A 104 5.41 -0.34 -0.62
CA LEU A 104 3.95 -0.41 -0.49
C LEU A 104 3.24 0.14 -1.72
N ARG A 105 2.09 -0.44 -2.04
CA ARG A 105 1.12 0.14 -2.96
C ARG A 105 -0.04 0.74 -2.18
N VAL A 106 -0.14 2.06 -2.19
CA VAL A 106 -1.23 2.78 -1.52
C VAL A 106 -2.27 3.16 -2.57
N THR A 107 -3.50 2.71 -2.37
CA THR A 107 -4.66 3.07 -3.19
C THR A 107 -5.51 4.08 -2.43
N LEU A 108 -5.72 5.24 -3.05
CA LEU A 108 -6.62 6.27 -2.56
C LEU A 108 -7.97 6.12 -3.26
N VAL A 109 -9.05 6.17 -2.49
CA VAL A 109 -10.43 6.19 -3.02
C VAL A 109 -11.12 7.44 -2.51
N ASN A 110 -11.60 8.30 -3.40
CA ASN A 110 -12.30 9.50 -2.99
C ASN A 110 -13.82 9.27 -2.91
N ASP A 111 -14.32 9.13 -1.70
CA ASP A 111 -15.75 8.97 -1.42
C ASP A 111 -16.51 10.30 -1.36
N THR A 112 -15.80 11.42 -1.43
CA THR A 112 -16.38 12.75 -1.31
C THR A 112 -16.74 13.34 -2.68
N MET A 113 -17.52 14.43 -2.66
CA MET A 113 -17.85 15.20 -3.86
C MET A 113 -16.83 16.30 -4.20
N MET A 114 -15.72 16.38 -3.45
CA MET A 114 -14.67 17.39 -3.69
C MET A 114 -13.37 16.76 -4.16
N THR A 115 -12.56 17.57 -4.86
CA THR A 115 -11.21 17.16 -5.26
C THR A 115 -10.24 17.35 -4.10
N HIS A 116 -9.40 16.35 -3.85
CA HIS A 116 -8.40 16.38 -2.78
C HIS A 116 -6.99 16.19 -3.33
N PRO A 117 -6.12 17.20 -3.22
CA PRO A 117 -4.69 17.00 -3.42
C PRO A 117 -4.11 16.31 -2.19
N ILE A 118 -3.78 15.03 -2.26
CA ILE A 118 -3.24 14.26 -1.13
C ILE A 118 -1.71 14.31 -1.17
N HIS A 119 -1.10 14.69 -0.06
CA HIS A 119 0.34 14.88 0.10
C HIS A 119 0.87 13.96 1.20
N LEU A 120 2.01 13.33 0.91
CA LEU A 120 2.80 12.55 1.86
C LEU A 120 4.15 13.24 2.07
N HIS A 121 4.50 13.52 3.32
CA HIS A 121 5.79 14.10 3.69
C HIS A 121 6.91 13.06 3.67
N GLY A 122 8.16 13.54 3.55
CA GLY A 122 9.37 12.73 3.69
C GLY A 122 9.71 11.81 2.52
N MET A 123 8.72 11.46 1.69
CA MET A 123 8.87 10.46 0.63
C MET A 123 8.32 10.96 -0.69
N PHE A 124 8.98 10.57 -1.78
CA PHE A 124 8.37 10.57 -3.09
C PHE A 124 7.74 9.21 -3.35
N PHE A 125 6.67 9.19 -4.12
CA PHE A 125 5.99 7.99 -4.60
C PHE A 125 5.85 7.98 -6.11
N ASP A 126 5.70 6.79 -6.67
CA ASP A 126 5.59 6.52 -8.08
C ASP A 126 4.11 6.28 -8.43
N LEU A 127 3.48 7.24 -9.13
CA LEU A 127 2.06 7.14 -9.47
C LEU A 127 1.82 6.00 -10.46
N VAL A 128 0.96 5.06 -10.10
CA VAL A 128 0.65 3.88 -10.93
C VAL A 128 -0.28 4.27 -12.07
N VAL A 129 0.33 4.64 -13.20
CA VAL A 129 -0.35 4.88 -14.49
C VAL A 129 -0.24 3.68 -15.43
N ASP A 130 0.81 2.88 -15.27
CA ASP A 130 1.08 1.60 -15.93
C ASP A 130 2.07 0.79 -15.07
N GLU A 131 2.38 -0.44 -15.49
CA GLU A 131 3.36 -1.30 -14.80
C GLU A 131 4.82 -1.06 -15.24
N SER A 132 5.11 0.03 -15.97
CA SER A 132 6.48 0.33 -16.40
C SER A 132 7.38 0.80 -15.25
N ALA A 133 8.69 0.73 -15.44
CA ALA A 133 9.67 1.27 -14.49
C ALA A 133 9.86 2.80 -14.61
N PHE A 134 8.99 3.52 -15.34
CA PHE A 134 9.10 4.97 -15.57
C PHE A 134 7.85 5.72 -15.10
N LYS A 135 7.19 5.23 -14.05
CA LYS A 135 6.00 5.85 -13.45
C LYS A 135 6.30 7.29 -13.00
N PRO A 136 5.37 8.25 -13.17
CA PRO A 136 5.56 9.62 -12.71
C PRO A 136 5.88 9.69 -11.21
N ARG A 137 7.01 10.31 -10.86
CA ARG A 137 7.40 10.49 -9.46
C ARG A 137 6.83 11.78 -8.89
N LYS A 138 6.10 11.69 -7.77
CA LYS A 138 5.41 12.83 -7.13
C LYS A 138 5.48 12.70 -5.60
N HIS A 139 5.12 13.76 -4.89
CA HIS A 139 4.85 13.73 -3.44
C HIS A 139 3.41 14.17 -3.12
N THR A 140 2.68 14.67 -4.14
CA THR A 140 1.29 15.10 -4.04
C THR A 140 0.55 14.65 -5.29
N VAL A 141 -0.66 14.11 -5.12
CA VAL A 141 -1.54 13.67 -6.21
C VAL A 141 -2.94 14.21 -6.02
N ILE A 142 -3.59 14.59 -7.12
CA ILE A 142 -4.97 15.05 -7.11
C ILE A 142 -5.90 13.83 -7.24
N VAL A 143 -6.84 13.66 -6.32
CA VAL A 143 -7.88 12.63 -6.37
C VAL A 143 -9.24 13.30 -6.60
N LYS A 144 -9.83 13.08 -7.77
CA LYS A 144 -11.15 13.63 -8.18
C LYS A 144 -12.30 12.90 -7.46
N PRO A 145 -13.52 13.45 -7.43
CA PRO A 145 -14.70 12.77 -6.89
C PRO A 145 -14.93 11.42 -7.55
N ALA A 146 -15.23 10.40 -6.74
CA ALA A 146 -15.41 9.01 -7.16
C ALA A 146 -14.23 8.42 -7.97
N GLU A 147 -13.05 9.03 -7.89
CA GLU A 147 -11.83 8.48 -8.46
C GLU A 147 -11.16 7.54 -7.45
N LYS A 148 -10.57 6.47 -7.98
CA LYS A 148 -9.52 5.74 -7.29
C LYS A 148 -8.22 5.81 -8.07
N LEU A 149 -7.09 5.85 -7.37
CA LEU A 149 -5.76 5.80 -7.96
C LEU A 149 -4.78 5.15 -6.97
N SER A 150 -3.67 4.65 -7.48
CA SER A 150 -2.65 4.00 -6.67
C SER A 150 -1.28 4.61 -6.90
N PHE A 151 -0.44 4.61 -5.87
CA PHE A 151 0.97 4.94 -5.99
C PHE A 151 1.82 3.92 -5.23
N ASP A 152 3.02 3.67 -5.73
CA ASP A 152 4.00 2.82 -5.06
C ASP A 152 4.97 3.72 -4.28
N VAL A 153 5.24 3.40 -3.01
CA VAL A 153 6.12 4.18 -2.12
C VAL A 153 7.09 3.25 -1.41
N THR A 154 8.34 3.69 -1.27
CA THR A 154 9.36 3.00 -0.47
C THR A 154 9.58 3.79 0.82
N ALA A 155 9.45 3.12 1.96
CA ALA A 155 9.55 3.74 3.27
C ALA A 155 11.00 3.78 3.78
N ASP A 156 11.82 4.69 3.23
CA ASP A 156 13.28 4.71 3.47
C ASP A 156 13.72 5.45 4.73
N HIS A 157 12.85 6.29 5.30
CA HIS A 157 13.22 7.18 6.39
C HIS A 157 12.36 6.93 7.63
N VAL A 158 12.95 6.28 8.63
CA VAL A 158 12.32 6.04 9.95
C VAL A 158 11.90 7.38 10.58
N GLY A 159 10.67 7.40 11.11
CA GLY A 159 10.10 8.58 11.75
C GLY A 159 8.62 8.78 11.43
N ASP A 160 8.08 9.88 11.93
CA ASP A 160 6.68 10.27 11.75
C ASP A 160 6.55 11.34 10.66
N TRP A 161 5.73 11.02 9.66
CA TRP A 161 5.53 11.86 8.48
C TRP A 161 4.07 12.28 8.38
N ALA A 162 3.84 13.58 8.17
CA ALA A 162 2.50 14.08 7.94
C ALA A 162 1.95 13.53 6.61
N PHE A 163 0.69 13.09 6.64
CA PHE A 163 -0.06 12.63 5.48
C PHE A 163 -1.41 13.32 5.46
N HIS A 164 -1.66 14.19 4.48
CA HIS A 164 -2.81 15.08 4.56
C HIS A 164 -3.27 15.60 3.20
N CYS A 165 -4.49 16.15 3.19
CA CYS A 165 -4.95 16.96 2.07
C CYS A 165 -4.21 18.30 2.04
N HIS A 166 -3.74 18.72 0.88
CA HIS A 166 -3.01 19.97 0.67
C HIS A 166 -3.96 21.16 0.44
N LEU A 167 -5.28 20.94 0.49
CA LEU A 167 -6.25 22.00 0.69
C LEU A 167 -6.33 22.29 2.19
N LEU A 168 -5.79 23.45 2.58
CA LEU A 168 -5.53 23.82 3.99
C LEU A 168 -6.76 23.65 4.90
N PHE A 169 -7.94 24.02 4.43
CA PHE A 169 -9.18 23.90 5.20
C PHE A 169 -9.59 22.44 5.45
N HIS A 170 -9.32 21.53 4.51
CA HIS A 170 -9.59 20.10 4.71
C HIS A 170 -8.60 19.48 5.69
N MET A 171 -7.31 19.84 5.56
CA MET A 171 -6.28 19.46 6.53
C MET A 171 -6.69 19.88 7.95
N HIS A 172 -7.02 21.16 8.12
CA HIS A 172 -7.35 21.74 9.42
C HIS A 172 -8.61 21.12 10.03
N ALA A 173 -9.60 20.79 9.19
CA ALA A 173 -10.85 20.15 9.63
C ALA A 173 -10.76 18.63 9.82
N GLY A 174 -9.58 18.02 9.61
CA GLY A 174 -9.28 16.66 10.09
C GLY A 174 -8.77 15.68 9.05
N MET A 175 -8.67 16.03 7.75
CA MET A 175 -8.09 15.15 6.72
C MET A 175 -6.57 15.24 6.77
N MET A 176 -6.06 14.74 7.89
CA MET A 176 -4.67 14.63 8.25
C MET A 176 -4.49 13.34 9.03
N GLN A 177 -3.36 12.70 8.82
CA GLN A 177 -2.91 11.50 9.49
C GLN A 177 -1.40 11.58 9.67
N VAL A 178 -0.88 10.69 10.52
CA VAL A 178 0.55 10.43 10.64
C VAL A 178 0.82 9.08 9.98
N VAL A 179 1.83 9.03 9.11
CA VAL A 179 2.47 7.80 8.67
C VAL A 179 3.73 7.62 9.50
N SER A 180 3.80 6.53 10.26
CA SER A 180 4.99 6.20 11.04
C SER A 180 5.76 5.11 10.31
N VAL A 181 6.99 5.43 9.91
CA VAL A 181 7.94 4.46 9.38
C VAL A 181 8.70 3.87 10.56
N MET A 182 8.40 2.62 10.88
CA MET A 182 9.00 1.90 12.00
C MET A 182 10.22 1.11 11.52
N PRO A 183 11.31 1.03 12.31
CA PRO A 183 12.42 0.14 11.99
C PRO A 183 11.93 -1.28 11.75
N ARG A 184 12.43 -1.93 10.69
CA ARG A 184 12.11 -3.32 10.42
C ARG A 184 13.03 -4.20 11.27
N ASP A 185 12.47 -5.13 12.03
CA ASP A 185 13.28 -6.13 12.73
C ASP A 185 13.97 -7.03 11.68
N PRO A 186 15.31 -7.05 11.60
CA PRO A 186 16.04 -7.91 10.68
C PRO A 186 15.72 -9.41 10.87
N GLY A 187 15.27 -9.81 12.06
CA GLY A 187 14.98 -11.21 12.41
C GLY A 187 13.56 -11.70 12.07
N ALA A 188 12.61 -10.79 11.76
CA ALA A 188 11.23 -11.17 11.47
C ALA A 188 11.04 -11.73 10.04
N ALA A 189 11.98 -11.45 9.12
CA ALA A 189 11.91 -11.92 7.75
C ALA A 189 12.35 -13.39 7.55
N THR A 190 12.96 -14.02 8.56
CA THR A 190 13.55 -15.37 8.44
C THR A 190 12.75 -16.50 9.08
N SER A 191 11.60 -16.25 9.72
CA SER A 191 10.83 -17.30 10.42
C SER A 191 9.71 -17.94 9.59
N ALA A 192 9.44 -17.45 8.38
CA ALA A 192 8.42 -18.03 7.49
C ALA A 192 8.88 -19.30 6.72
N GLY A 193 10.00 -19.92 7.12
CA GLY A 193 10.63 -20.99 6.34
C GLY A 193 11.43 -22.00 7.15
N HIS A 194 10.96 -22.46 8.31
CA HIS A 194 11.45 -23.72 8.88
C HIS A 194 10.44 -24.32 9.86
N GLN A 195 9.40 -25.00 9.33
CA GLN A 195 8.73 -26.03 10.12
C GLN A 195 9.70 -27.21 10.21
N GLY A 196 10.36 -27.33 11.36
CA GLY A 196 11.25 -28.43 11.68
C GLY A 196 10.51 -29.77 11.57
N HIS A 197 10.99 -30.60 10.65
CA HIS A 197 10.71 -32.02 10.69
C HIS A 197 11.74 -32.62 11.66
N GLU A 198 11.36 -32.80 12.93
CA GLU A 198 12.12 -33.63 13.87
C GLU A 198 12.00 -35.09 13.41
N GLY A 199 12.82 -35.46 12.44
CA GLY A 199 13.16 -36.85 12.16
C GLY A 199 14.13 -37.32 13.21
N HIS A 200 13.68 -38.25 14.05
CA HIS A 200 14.54 -39.01 14.96
C HIS A 200 15.59 -39.78 14.14
N ASP A 201 16.81 -39.25 14.09
CA ASP A 201 17.97 -39.96 13.55
C ASP A 201 18.52 -40.88 14.66
N MET A 202 18.11 -42.15 14.60
CA MET A 202 18.63 -43.24 15.43
C MET A 202 19.55 -44.09 14.56
N MET A 203 20.87 -43.93 14.69
CA MET A 203 21.89 -44.93 14.33
C MET A 203 23.18 -44.62 15.14
N PRO A 204 24.08 -45.59 15.40
CA PRO A 204 24.17 -46.90 14.75
C PRO A 204 24.23 -48.10 15.70
N ALA A 205 23.86 -49.25 15.14
CA ALA A 205 24.19 -50.56 15.67
C ALA A 205 25.65 -50.90 15.33
N GLU A 206 26.46 -51.13 16.36
CA GLU A 206 27.73 -51.84 16.26
C GLU A 206 27.48 -53.29 16.69
N ALA A 207 27.77 -54.22 15.79
CA ALA A 207 27.73 -55.66 15.99
C ALA A 207 29.15 -56.19 15.91
N GLU A 208 29.63 -56.79 16.99
CA GLU A 208 30.76 -57.72 17.14
C GLU A 208 30.86 -58.00 18.65
N GLU A 209 31.02 -59.19 19.22
CA GLU A 209 31.10 -60.57 18.77
C GLU A 209 30.97 -61.40 20.06
N GLN A 210 30.18 -62.48 20.08
CA GLN A 210 30.06 -63.38 21.24
C GLN A 210 31.13 -64.48 21.17
N PRO A 211 31.88 -64.78 22.24
CA PRO A 211 32.70 -65.98 22.28
C PRO A 211 31.89 -67.20 22.73
N ASP A 212 31.86 -68.21 21.86
CA ASP A 212 31.22 -69.51 22.03
C ASP A 212 31.83 -70.34 23.18
N VAL A 213 30.97 -71.08 23.86
CA VAL A 213 31.28 -71.90 25.05
C VAL A 213 31.68 -73.32 24.63
N HIS A 214 32.69 -73.87 25.31
CA HIS A 214 33.26 -75.21 25.20
C HIS A 214 32.31 -76.40 24.93
N GLY A 215 32.83 -77.39 24.20
CA GLY A 215 32.65 -78.82 24.54
C GLY A 215 32.51 -79.77 23.36
N GLY A 216 33.57 -80.50 23.01
CA GLY A 216 33.54 -81.58 22.02
C GLY A 216 32.95 -82.89 22.57
N HIS A 217 32.53 -83.78 21.65
CA HIS A 217 32.44 -85.23 21.84
C HIS A 217 32.46 -85.94 20.47
N ASN A 218 33.33 -86.96 20.39
CA ASN A 218 33.52 -88.03 19.39
C ASN A 218 33.79 -87.69 17.92
#